data_AF-E5VNW6-F1
#
_entry.id   AF-E5VNW6-F1
#
_cell.length_a   1.000
_cell.length_b   1.000
_cell.length_c   1.000
_cell.angle_alpha   90.00
_cell.angle_beta   90.00
_cell.angle_gamma   90.00
#
_symmetry.space_group_name_H-M   'P 1'
#
loop_
_entity.id
_entity.type
_entity.pdbx_description
1 polymer ?
#
loop_
_entity_poly.entity_id
_entity_poly.type
_entity_poly.pdbx_seq_one_letter_code
_entity_poly.pdbx_strand_id
1 'polypeptide(L)'
;MQNRTDLALELKEEKNIGSAQSGIIVKTRIDTTNHIKETKIIIKNKKGEDSLGKPKGTYITIEAKDLSTNDGSFHKEMSEALFLNLKEMLNKKKKY
;
A
#
# COMPACT_ATOMS: atom_id res chain seq x y z
N MET A 1 10.81 -17.84 10.12
CA MET A 1 9.66 -17.02 10.52
C MET A 1 9.31 -16.13 9.35
N GLN A 2 8.14 -16.33 8.74
CA GLN A 2 7.66 -15.45 7.67
C GLN A 2 7.03 -14.24 8.38
N ASN A 3 7.75 -13.12 8.43
CA ASN A 3 7.31 -11.93 9.16
C ASN A 3 5.97 -11.45 8.56
N ARG A 4 4.91 -11.55 9.37
CA ARG A 4 3.54 -11.09 9.09
C ARG A 4 3.44 -9.57 9.22
N THR A 5 4.24 -8.81 8.48
CA THR A 5 4.32 -7.35 8.66
C THR A 5 3.62 -6.55 7.57
N ASP A 6 2.82 -7.17 6.70
CA ASP A 6 2.22 -6.45 5.59
C ASP A 6 0.70 -6.66 5.46
N LEU A 7 -0.04 -5.57 5.66
CA LEU A 7 -1.49 -5.49 5.53
C LEU A 7 -1.97 -5.84 4.11
N ALA A 8 -1.13 -5.62 3.09
CA ALA A 8 -1.46 -6.01 1.72
C ALA A 8 -1.41 -7.52 1.49
N LEU A 9 -0.51 -8.25 2.17
CA LEU A 9 -0.46 -9.71 2.13
C LEU A 9 -1.67 -10.33 2.85
N GLU A 10 -2.01 -9.83 4.04
CA GLU A 10 -3.18 -10.29 4.82
C GLU A 10 -4.48 -10.17 4.00
N LEU A 11 -4.68 -9.04 3.31
CA LEU A 11 -5.85 -8.81 2.46
C LEU A 11 -5.86 -9.63 1.15
N LYS A 12 -4.70 -10.03 0.64
CA LYS A 12 -4.59 -10.81 -0.60
C LYS A 12 -4.97 -12.28 -0.35
N GLU A 13 -4.72 -12.78 0.86
CA GLU A 13 -5.12 -14.11 1.30
C GLU A 13 -6.61 -14.17 1.66
N GLU A 14 -7.18 -13.08 2.20
CA GLU A 14 -8.62 -12.90 2.38
C GLU A 14 -9.34 -12.63 1.03
N LYS A 15 -9.45 -13.67 0.19
CA LYS A 15 -10.18 -13.68 -1.10
C LYS A 15 -11.64 -13.18 -1.03
N ASN A 16 -12.19 -12.92 0.16
CA ASN A 16 -13.59 -12.55 0.40
C ASN A 16 -13.82 -11.04 0.62
N ILE A 17 -12.79 -10.20 0.65
CA ILE A 17 -12.99 -8.75 0.82
C ILE A 17 -13.23 -8.10 -0.54
N GLY A 18 -14.44 -8.33 -1.05
CA GLY A 18 -15.01 -7.58 -2.17
C GLY A 18 -15.07 -6.08 -1.84
N SER A 19 -14.39 -5.31 -2.68
CA SER A 19 -13.89 -3.94 -2.55
C SER A 19 -14.91 -2.79 -2.39
N ALA A 20 -16.12 -3.06 -1.90
CA ALA A 20 -17.13 -2.02 -1.65
C ALA A 20 -17.99 -2.28 -0.39
N GLN A 21 -18.24 -3.53 -0.03
CA GLN A 21 -19.26 -3.87 0.99
C GLN A 21 -18.75 -3.78 2.45
N SER A 22 -17.44 -3.70 2.68
CA SER A 22 -16.80 -3.68 4.01
C SER A 22 -16.28 -2.31 4.42
N GLY A 23 -16.34 -1.29 3.56
CA GLY A 23 -15.71 0.02 3.84
C GLY A 23 -14.21 0.06 3.60
N ILE A 24 -13.67 -0.92 2.90
CA ILE A 24 -12.27 -1.03 2.50
C ILE A 24 -12.17 -0.91 0.98
N ILE A 25 -11.23 -0.10 0.48
CA ILE A 25 -10.88 -0.05 -0.94
C ILE A 25 -9.43 -0.50 -1.10
N VAL A 26 -9.21 -1.46 -2.00
CA VAL A 26 -7.88 -1.90 -2.39
C VAL A 26 -7.61 -1.47 -3.83
N LYS A 27 -6.48 -0.82 -4.06
CA LYS A 27 -5.97 -0.46 -5.39
C LYS A 27 -4.56 -1.03 -5.52
N THR A 28 -4.29 -1.73 -6.62
CA THR A 28 -2.94 -2.24 -6.90
C THR A 28 -2.46 -1.63 -8.21
N ARG A 29 -1.23 -1.12 -8.20
CA ARG A 29 -0.50 -0.66 -9.39
C ARG A 29 0.75 -1.53 -9.53
N ILE A 30 0.99 -2.00 -10.75
CA ILE A 30 2.19 -2.77 -11.09
C ILE A 30 2.96 -1.95 -12.11
N ASP A 31 4.20 -1.63 -11.80
CA ASP A 31 5.17 -1.02 -12.69
C ASP A 31 6.17 -2.11 -13.09
N THR A 32 5.99 -2.68 -14.27
CA THR A 32 6.84 -3.76 -14.78
C THR A 32 8.22 -3.30 -15.18
N THR A 33 8.39 -2.01 -15.49
CA THR A 33 9.68 -1.44 -15.90
C THR A 33 10.63 -1.38 -14.70
N ASN A 34 10.11 -0.90 -13.57
CA ASN A 34 10.88 -0.73 -12.34
C ASN A 34 10.75 -1.93 -11.37
N HIS A 35 10.03 -2.98 -11.77
CA HIS A 35 9.71 -4.14 -10.92
C HIS A 35 9.07 -3.77 -9.57
N ILE A 36 8.32 -2.67 -9.55
CA ILE A 36 7.63 -2.15 -8.36
C ILE A 36 6.16 -2.55 -8.39
N LYS A 37 5.67 -3.04 -7.26
CA LYS A 37 4.24 -3.27 -7.01
C LYS A 37 3.80 -2.42 -5.83
N GLU A 38 2.85 -1.53 -6.08
CA GLU A 38 2.22 -0.69 -5.06
C GLU A 38 0.82 -1.21 -4.76
N THR A 39 0.51 -1.45 -3.49
CA THR A 39 -0.84 -1.75 -3.03
C THR A 39 -1.29 -0.69 -2.03
N LYS A 40 -2.40 -0.02 -2.35
CA LYS A 40 -3.01 1.05 -1.56
C LYS A 40 -4.34 0.57 -0.99
N ILE A 41 -4.45 0.60 0.33
CA ILE A 41 -5.62 0.16 1.09
C ILE A 41 -6.20 1.38 1.80
N ILE A 42 -7.47 1.66 1.54
CA ILE A 42 -8.18 2.81 2.13
C ILE A 42 -9.29 2.26 3.01
N ILE A 43 -9.17 2.47 4.31
CA ILE A 43 -10.20 2.16 5.30
C ILE A 43 -11.05 3.41 5.48
N LYS A 44 -12.32 3.34 5.04
CA LYS A 44 -13.23 4.50 4.97
C LYS A 44 -14.14 4.65 6.18
N ASN A 45 -14.52 3.55 6.83
CA ASN A 45 -15.55 3.56 7.87
C ASN A 45 -15.25 2.55 8.98
N LYS A 46 -16.09 2.56 10.03
CA LYS A 46 -15.91 1.74 11.23
C LYS A 46 -15.95 0.24 10.92
N LYS A 47 -16.84 -0.17 10.00
CA LYS A 47 -16.92 -1.56 9.52
C LYS A 47 -15.59 -2.03 8.92
N GLY A 48 -14.89 -1.16 8.19
CA GLY A 48 -13.57 -1.46 7.65
C GLY A 48 -12.49 -1.55 8.73
N GLU A 49 -12.57 -0.70 9.77
CA GLU A 49 -11.67 -0.81 10.93
C GLU A 49 -11.87 -2.11 11.68
N ASP A 50 -13.12 -2.52 11.89
CA ASP A 50 -13.47 -3.75 12.61
C ASP A 50 -13.07 -5.00 11.80
N SER A 51 -13.13 -4.90 10.47
CA SER A 51 -12.75 -6.01 9.57
C SER A 51 -11.24 -6.23 9.54
N LEU A 52 -10.43 -5.16 9.55
CA LEU A 52 -8.96 -5.24 9.46
C LEU A 52 -8.22 -5.08 10.79
N GLY A 53 -8.91 -4.68 11.86
CA GLY A 53 -8.27 -4.34 13.14
C GLY A 53 -7.32 -3.14 13.06
N LYS A 54 -7.45 -2.30 12.02
CA LYS A 54 -6.60 -1.12 11.77
C LYS A 54 -7.47 0.13 11.70
N PRO A 55 -7.01 1.29 12.23
CA PRO A 55 -7.80 2.52 12.20
C PRO A 55 -8.03 3.03 10.76
N LYS A 56 -9.06 3.86 10.58
CA LYS A 56 -9.31 4.57 9.32
C LYS A 56 -8.05 5.29 8.84
N GLY A 57 -7.79 5.18 7.55
CA GLY A 57 -6.57 5.72 6.97
C GLY A 57 -6.27 5.12 5.60
N THR A 58 -5.17 5.58 5.03
CA THR A 58 -4.61 5.02 3.80
C THR A 58 -3.30 4.33 4.16
N TYR A 59 -3.23 3.04 3.86
CA TYR A 59 -2.06 2.19 4.04
C TYR A 59 -1.50 1.89 2.66
N ILE A 60 -0.17 1.93 2.53
CA ILE A 60 0.52 1.76 1.25
C ILE A 60 1.64 0.78 1.49
N THR A 61 1.63 -0.30 0.71
CA THR A 61 2.71 -1.26 0.60
C THR A 61 3.41 -1.03 -0.74
N ILE A 62 4.73 -0.90 -0.71
CA ILE A 62 5.56 -0.81 -1.91
C ILE A 62 6.51 -2.01 -1.87
N GLU A 63 6.33 -2.93 -2.81
CA GLU A 63 7.18 -4.10 -3.00
C GLU A 63 8.09 -3.86 -4.21
N ALA A 64 9.38 -4.14 -4.07
CA ALA A 64 10.32 -4.20 -5.19
C ALA A 64 11.14 -5.48 -5.07
N LYS A 65 11.25 -6.27 -6.14
CA LYS A 65 11.92 -7.58 -6.09
C LYS A 65 13.40 -7.47 -5.73
N ASP A 66 14.06 -6.42 -6.17
CA ASP A 66 15.51 -6.27 -6.04
C ASP A 66 15.90 -5.33 -4.89
N LEU A 67 14.97 -5.05 -3.95
CA LEU A 67 15.25 -4.20 -2.79
C LEU A 67 16.35 -4.79 -1.86
N SER A 68 16.65 -6.09 -2.01
CA SER A 68 17.69 -6.80 -1.27
C SER A 68 19.08 -6.69 -1.88
N THR A 69 19.20 -6.25 -3.13
CA THR A 69 20.50 -6.02 -3.77
C THR A 69 20.96 -4.60 -3.47
N ASN A 70 22.07 -4.50 -2.73
CA ASN A 70 22.67 -3.25 -2.26
C ASN A 70 23.41 -2.49 -3.38
N ASP A 71 22.81 -2.39 -4.57
CA ASP A 71 23.34 -1.55 -5.64
C ASP A 71 22.77 -0.13 -5.50
N GLY A 72 23.63 0.88 -5.67
CA GLY A 72 23.26 2.28 -5.45
C GLY A 72 22.25 2.83 -6.46
N SER A 73 21.99 2.12 -7.56
CA SER A 73 20.98 2.51 -8.56
C SER A 73 19.56 2.20 -8.08
N PHE A 74 19.34 1.05 -7.44
CA PHE A 74 18.01 0.58 -7.03
C PHE A 74 17.31 1.40 -5.95
N HIS A 75 18.05 2.27 -5.25
CA HIS A 75 17.46 3.17 -4.27
C HIS A 75 16.66 4.30 -4.91
N LYS A 76 16.91 4.65 -6.18
CA LYS A 76 16.29 5.82 -6.81
C LYS A 76 14.81 5.58 -7.10
N GLU A 77 14.47 4.48 -7.76
CA GLU A 77 13.10 4.14 -8.15
C GLU A 77 12.21 3.96 -6.93
N MET A 78 12.74 3.31 -5.89
CA MET A 78 12.04 3.18 -4.61
C MET A 78 11.82 4.53 -3.94
N SER A 79 12.86 5.39 -3.93
CA SER A 79 12.76 6.73 -3.37
C SER A 79 11.75 7.59 -4.14
N GLU A 80 11.69 7.47 -5.46
CA GLU A 80 10.69 8.12 -6.30
C GLU A 80 9.28 7.60 -6.01
N ALA A 81 9.09 6.29 -5.91
CA ALA A 81 7.80 5.70 -5.56
C ALA A 81 7.31 6.16 -4.17
N LEU A 82 8.21 6.20 -3.19
CA LEU A 82 7.92 6.74 -1.86
C LEU A 82 7.58 8.24 -1.93
N PHE A 83 8.40 9.03 -2.63
CA PHE A 83 8.19 10.46 -2.80
C PHE A 83 6.83 10.78 -3.44
N LEU A 84 6.46 10.08 -4.51
CA LEU A 84 5.17 10.27 -5.18
C LEU A 84 3.99 9.99 -4.24
N ASN A 85 4.08 8.90 -3.47
CA ASN A 85 3.05 8.55 -2.49
C ASN A 85 2.96 9.57 -1.35
N LEU A 86 4.11 10.01 -0.80
CA LEU A 86 4.15 11.06 0.22
C LEU A 86 3.59 12.39 -0.31
N LYS A 87 3.98 12.79 -1.52
CA LYS A 87 3.48 14.00 -2.17
C LYS A 87 1.96 13.95 -2.36
N GLU A 88 1.41 12.81 -2.80
CA GLU A 88 -0.04 12.62 -2.92
C GLU A 88 -0.74 12.77 -1.55
N MET A 89 -0.18 12.16 -0.50
CA MET A 89 -0.73 12.20 0.85
C MET A 89 -0.69 13.62 1.45
N LEU A 90 0.40 14.35 1.24
CA LEU A 90 0.57 15.71 1.74
C LEU A 90 -0.29 16.72 0.98
N ASN A 91 -0.41 16.59 -0.35
CA ASN A 91 -1.25 17.48 -1.15
C ASN A 91 -2.74 17.35 -0.81
N LYS A 92 -3.20 16.17 -0.39
CA LYS A 92 -4.59 15.97 0.08
C LYS A 92 -4.90 16.69 1.40
N LYS A 93 -3.88 17.09 2.19
CA LYS A 93 -4.08 17.87 3.42
C LYS A 93 -4.25 19.38 3.16
N LYS A 94 -3.90 19.89 1.98
CA LYS A 94 -4.17 21.29 1.60
C LYS A 94 -5.60 21.44 1.08
N LYS A 95 -6.56 21.46 2.00
CA LYS A 95 -7.83 22.18 1.83
C LYS A 95 -7.94 23.12 3.03
N TYR A 96 -7.47 24.35 2.82
CA TYR A 96 -7.81 25.47 3.70
C TYR A 96 -9.21 25.96 3.34
#